data_AF-A0A0L6CPE0-F1
#
_entry.id   AF-A0A0L6CPE0-F1
#
_cell.length_a   1.000
_cell.length_b   1.000
_cell.length_c   1.000
_cell.angle_alpha   90.00
_cell.angle_beta   90.00
_cell.angle_gamma   90.00
#
_symmetry.space_group_name_H-M   'P 1'
#
loop_
_entity.id
_entity.type
_entity.pdbx_description
1 polymer ?
#
loop_
_entity_poly.entity_id
_entity_poly.type
_entity_poly.pdbx_seq_one_letter_code
_entity_poly.pdbx_strand_id
1 'polypeptide(L)'
;MLVLIAGGHAVVRSLDHPGLQPAVVALAVGLHFVPFAATFEAPIFTRLGWSVAALGVIGLGWGWASGPAAAAAAAVFAGLVMLAYIAHAAWSDRVAD
;
A
#
# COMPACT_ATOMS: atom_id res chain seq x y z
N MET A 1 -9.06 -5.14 -4.82
CA MET A 1 -7.68 -5.62 -4.61
C MET A 1 -7.23 -6.59 -5.70
N LEU A 2 -7.79 -7.80 -5.80
CA LEU A 2 -7.28 -8.83 -6.73
C LEU A 2 -7.25 -8.37 -8.20
N VAL A 3 -8.31 -7.70 -8.65
CA VAL A 3 -8.37 -7.10 -10.00
C VAL A 3 -7.27 -6.06 -10.21
N LEU A 4 -6.97 -5.24 -9.19
CA LEU A 4 -5.89 -4.25 -9.25
C LEU A 4 -4.51 -4.92 -9.30
N ILE A 5 -4.29 -5.99 -8.54
CA ILE A 5 -3.03 -6.74 -8.55
C ILE A 5 -2.82 -7.43 -9.90
N ALA A 6 -3.83 -8.14 -10.40
CA ALA A 6 -3.77 -8.85 -11.68
C ALA A 6 -3.63 -7.89 -12.86
N GLY A 7 -4.44 -6.82 -12.88
CA GLY A 7 -4.39 -5.79 -13.91
C GLY A 7 -3.07 -5.02 -13.87
N GLY A 8 -2.63 -4.60 -12.68
CA GLY A 8 -1.34 -3.92 -12.51
C GLY A 8 -0.16 -4.80 -12.89
N HIS A 9 -0.19 -6.10 -12.57
CA HIS A 9 0.81 -7.07 -13.02
C HIS A 9 0.87 -7.18 -14.54
N ALA A 10 -0.29 -7.26 -15.22
CA ALA A 10 -0.34 -7.27 -16.67
C ALA A 10 0.23 -5.97 -17.27
N VAL A 11 -0.11 -4.81 -16.69
CA VAL A 11 0.37 -3.50 -17.12
C VAL A 11 1.89 -3.40 -16.99
N VAL A 12 2.45 -3.67 -15.80
CA VAL A 12 3.91 -3.53 -15.58
C VAL A 12 4.73 -4.50 -16.42
N ARG A 13 4.18 -5.68 -16.76
CA ARG A 13 4.82 -6.59 -17.74
C ARG A 13 4.72 -6.08 -19.16
N SER A 14 3.57 -5.54 -19.57
CA SER A 14 3.40 -4.98 -20.92
C SER A 14 4.32 -3.78 -21.18
N LEU A 15 4.71 -3.08 -20.10
CA LEU A 15 5.66 -1.98 -20.11
C LEU A 15 7.12 -2.42 -19.97
N ASP A 16 7.41 -3.72 -19.90
CA ASP A 16 8.74 -4.30 -19.63
C ASP A 16 9.38 -3.83 -18.30
N HIS A 17 8.54 -3.55 -17.30
CA HIS A 17 8.94 -3.14 -15.96
C HIS A 17 8.39 -4.09 -14.87
N PRO A 18 8.58 -5.42 -14.96
CA PRO A 18 8.02 -6.38 -13.99
C PRO A 18 8.49 -6.14 -12.56
N GLY A 19 9.64 -5.47 -12.37
CA GLY A 19 10.18 -5.09 -11.06
C GLY A 19 9.34 -4.08 -10.28
N LEU A 20 8.33 -3.45 -10.89
CA LEU A 20 7.42 -2.51 -10.23
C LEU A 20 6.26 -3.19 -9.50
N GLN A 21 6.13 -4.52 -9.64
CA GLN A 21 5.05 -5.29 -9.02
C GLN A 21 4.90 -5.07 -7.50
N PRO A 22 5.97 -4.93 -6.69
CA PRO A 22 5.81 -4.62 -5.26
C PRO A 22 5.04 -3.31 -5.01
N ALA A 23 5.29 -2.27 -5.80
CA ALA A 23 4.59 -1.00 -5.68
C ALA A 23 3.13 -1.08 -6.16
N VAL A 24 2.85 -1.89 -7.19
CA VAL A 24 1.47 -2.23 -7.59
C VAL A 24 0.72 -2.90 -6.44
N VAL A 25 1.34 -3.86 -5.76
CA VAL A 25 0.74 -4.54 -4.61
C VAL A 25 0.48 -3.55 -3.49
N ALA A 26 1.45 -2.71 -3.12
CA ALA A 26 1.26 -1.68 -2.10
C ALA A 26 0.09 -0.75 -2.44
N LEU A 27 -0.02 -0.29 -3.70
CA LEU A 27 -1.14 0.53 -4.15
C LEU A 27 -2.48 -0.20 -4.04
N ALA A 28 -2.56 -1.44 -4.53
CA ALA A 28 -3.77 -2.26 -4.48
C ALA A 28 -4.21 -2.57 -3.05
N VAL A 29 -3.23 -2.73 -2.14
CA VAL A 29 -3.44 -2.92 -0.70
C VAL A 29 -4.03 -1.66 -0.07
N GLY A 30 -3.38 -0.50 -0.27
CA GLY A 30 -3.90 0.77 0.25
C GLY A 30 -5.32 1.08 -0.23
N LEU A 31 -5.58 0.91 -1.53
CA LEU A 31 -6.90 1.18 -2.12
C LEU A 31 -8.01 0.24 -1.61
N HIS A 32 -7.69 -0.97 -1.17
CA HIS A 32 -8.72 -1.86 -0.62
C HIS A 32 -9.17 -1.44 0.78
N PHE A 33 -8.35 -0.71 1.54
CA PHE A 33 -8.71 -0.29 2.89
C PHE A 33 -9.75 0.84 2.87
N VAL A 34 -9.85 1.59 1.79
CA VAL A 34 -10.84 2.69 1.65
C VAL A 34 -12.29 2.18 1.71
N PRO A 35 -12.73 1.20 0.89
CA PRO A 35 -14.07 0.65 1.03
C PRO A 35 -14.28 -0.10 2.35
N PHE A 36 -13.23 -0.69 2.92
CA PHE A 36 -13.28 -1.31 4.24
C PHE A 36 -13.60 -0.26 5.32
N ALA A 37 -12.90 0.87 5.31
CA ALA A 37 -13.12 1.96 6.26
C ALA A 37 -14.55 2.51 6.19
N ALA A 38 -15.10 2.63 4.97
CA ALA A 38 -16.46 3.07 4.75
C ALA A 38 -17.50 2.05 5.24
N THR A 39 -17.24 0.75 5.04
CA THR A 39 -18.19 -0.32 5.39
C THR A 39 -18.24 -0.60 6.89
N PHE A 40 -17.08 -0.53 7.56
CA PHE A 40 -16.94 -0.85 8.98
C PHE A 40 -16.91 0.40 9.88
N GLU A 41 -17.19 1.58 9.32
CA GLU A 41 -17.19 2.87 10.02
C GLU A 41 -15.93 3.09 10.88
N ALA A 42 -14.77 2.64 10.38
CA ALA A 42 -13.53 2.59 11.13
C ALA A 42 -12.51 3.60 10.53
N PRO A 43 -12.41 4.83 11.07
CA PRO A 43 -11.68 5.93 10.45
C PRO A 43 -10.17 5.70 10.33
N ILE A 44 -9.62 4.81 11.15
CA ILE A 44 -8.22 4.42 11.10
C ILE A 44 -7.86 3.78 9.75
N PHE A 45 -8.75 2.98 9.16
CA PHE A 45 -8.52 2.34 7.88
C PHE A 45 -8.52 3.34 6.72
N THR A 46 -9.20 4.48 6.85
CA THR A 46 -9.14 5.55 5.85
C THR A 46 -7.72 6.14 5.79
N ARG A 47 -7.16 6.52 6.95
CA ARG A 47 -5.80 7.11 7.01
C ARG A 47 -4.73 6.11 6.60
N LEU A 48 -4.85 4.88 7.10
CA LEU A 48 -3.97 3.78 6.74
C LEU A 48 -4.02 3.51 5.23
N GLY A 49 -5.22 3.34 4.68
CA GLY A 49 -5.45 3.04 3.27
C GLY A 49 -4.85 4.08 2.34
N TRP A 50 -5.12 5.37 2.60
CA TRP A 50 -4.55 6.45 1.79
C TRP A 50 -3.04 6.59 1.93
N SER A 51 -2.49 6.38 3.13
CA SER A 51 -1.04 6.44 3.36
C SER A 51 -0.31 5.33 2.58
N VAL A 52 -0.83 4.10 2.64
CA VAL A 52 -0.27 2.95 1.92
C VAL A 52 -0.46 3.11 0.41
N ALA A 53 -1.62 3.60 -0.04
CA ALA A 53 -1.87 3.86 -1.45
C ALA A 53 -0.90 4.92 -2.02
N ALA A 54 -0.69 6.02 -1.28
CA ALA A 54 0.25 7.08 -1.66
C ALA A 54 1.68 6.53 -1.81
N LEU A 55 2.12 5.67 -0.87
CA LEU A 55 3.42 5.01 -0.97
C LEU A 55 3.51 4.05 -2.16
N GLY A 56 2.42 3.38 -2.52
CA GLY A 56 2.34 2.60 -3.76
C GLY A 56 2.54 3.47 -5.00
N VAL A 57 1.87 4.62 -5.09
CA VAL A 57 2.05 5.59 -6.20
C VAL A 57 3.48 6.12 -6.24
N ILE A 58 4.03 6.52 -5.09
CA ILE A 58 5.43 6.98 -4.98
C ILE A 58 6.38 5.87 -5.42
N GLY A 59 6.15 4.64 -5.00
CA GLY A 59 6.95 3.47 -5.38
C GLY A 59 6.89 3.16 -6.87
N LEU A 60 5.75 3.38 -7.53
CA LEU A 60 5.63 3.26 -8.98
C LEU A 60 6.47 4.33 -9.68
N GLY A 61 6.33 5.61 -9.30
CA GLY A 61 7.08 6.70 -9.91
C GLY A 61 8.59 6.62 -9.65
N TRP A 62 8.99 6.35 -8.41
CA TRP A 62 10.39 6.21 -8.03
C TRP A 62 11.01 4.94 -8.62
N GLY A 63 10.30 3.82 -8.58
CA GLY A 63 10.72 2.58 -9.23
C GLY A 63 10.91 2.73 -10.74
N TRP A 64 10.03 3.49 -11.40
CA TRP A 64 10.17 3.79 -12.81
C TRP A 64 11.44 4.60 -13.11
N ALA A 65 11.74 5.60 -12.28
CA ALA A 65 12.89 6.49 -12.49
C ALA A 65 14.24 5.89 -12.05
N SER A 66 14.25 5.00 -11.04
CA SER A 66 15.48 4.54 -10.37
C SER A 66 15.65 3.02 -10.36
N GLY A 67 14.69 2.27 -10.91
CA GLY A 67 14.74 0.82 -11.05
C GLY A 67 14.05 0.03 -9.92
N PRO A 68 14.05 -1.31 -10.02
CA PRO A 68 13.22 -2.20 -9.20
C PRO A 68 13.46 -2.10 -7.69
N ALA A 69 14.69 -1.81 -7.27
CA ALA A 69 15.04 -1.68 -5.85
C ALA A 69 14.27 -0.55 -5.17
N ALA A 70 14.02 0.56 -5.89
CA ALA A 70 13.24 1.69 -5.37
C ALA A 70 11.76 1.32 -5.19
N ALA A 71 11.17 0.59 -6.13
CA ALA A 71 9.80 0.07 -5.99
C ALA A 71 9.67 -0.87 -4.78
N ALA A 72 10.64 -1.76 -4.60
CA ALA A 72 10.68 -2.67 -3.46
C ALA A 72 10.84 -1.92 -2.12
N ALA A 73 11.74 -0.94 -2.05
CA ALA A 73 11.95 -0.12 -0.85
C ALA A 73 10.68 0.64 -0.45
N ALA A 74 9.97 1.23 -1.42
CA ALA A 74 8.69 1.89 -1.17
C ALA A 74 7.62 0.92 -0.64
N ALA A 75 7.56 -0.30 -1.19
CA ALA A 75 6.64 -1.34 -0.72
C ALA A 75 6.96 -1.81 0.71
N VAL A 76 8.25 -1.96 1.06
CA VAL A 76 8.69 -2.24 2.44
C VAL A 76 8.26 -1.11 3.37
N PHE A 77 8.49 0.15 2.99
CA PHE A 77 8.09 1.30 3.79
C PHE A 77 6.56 1.36 3.97
N ALA A 78 5.79 0.98 2.96
CA ALA A 78 4.33 0.84 3.08
C ALA A 78 3.93 -0.21 4.11
N GLY A 79 4.62 -1.36 4.15
CA GLY A 79 4.45 -2.37 5.20
C GLY A 79 4.80 -1.85 6.60
N LEU A 80 5.88 -1.08 6.73
CA LEU A 80 6.27 -0.45 8.01
C LEU A 80 5.25 0.57 8.49
N VAL A 81 4.71 1.40 7.59
CA VAL A 81 3.62 2.33 7.92
C VAL A 81 2.40 1.57 8.41
N MET A 82 2.03 0.48 7.75
CA MET A 82 0.92 -0.36 8.17
C MET A 82 1.14 -0.95 9.56
N LEU A 83 2.32 -1.50 9.82
CA LEU A 83 2.70 -2.02 11.13
C LEU A 83 2.62 -0.93 12.21
N ALA A 84 3.08 0.29 11.91
CA ALA A 84 3.03 1.42 12.84
C ALA A 84 1.59 1.81 13.21
N TYR A 85 0.67 1.89 12.22
CA TYR A 85 -0.75 2.16 12.48
C TYR A 85 -1.40 1.08 13.35
N ILE A 86 -1.14 -0.20 13.05
CA ILE A 86 -1.69 -1.33 13.82
C ILE A 86 -1.14 -1.34 15.25
N ALA A 87 0.17 -1.14 15.40
CA ALA A 87 0.81 -1.07 16.72
C ALA A 87 0.29 0.11 17.55
N HIS A 88 0.09 1.27 16.92
CA HIS A 88 -0.47 2.44 17.58
C HIS A 88 -1.90 2.17 18.07
N ALA A 89 -2.76 1.60 17.22
CA ALA A 89 -4.13 1.24 17.60
C ALA A 89 -4.14 0.26 18.79
N ALA A 90 -3.38 -0.83 18.69
CA ALA A 90 -3.30 -1.85 19.74
C ALA A 90 -2.66 -1.35 21.05
N TRP A 91 -1.86 -0.30 20.99
CA TRP A 91 -1.33 0.36 22.18
C TRP A 91 -2.37 1.28 22.82
N SER A 92 -3.05 2.08 22.00
CA SER A 92 -4.09 3.01 22.47
C SER A 92 -5.25 2.29 23.15
N ASP A 93 -5.70 1.16 22.62
CA ASP A 93 -6.77 0.36 23.23
C ASP A 93 -6.37 -0.15 24.62
N ARG A 94 -5.13 -0.62 24.77
CA ARG A 94 -4.59 -1.13 26.06
C ARG A 94 -4.44 -0.08 27.16
N VAL A 95 -4.34 1.20 26.80
CA VAL A 95 -4.22 2.30 27.78
C VAL A 95 -5.60 2.82 28.19
N ALA A 96 -6.63 2.55 27.39
CA ALA A 96 -8.00 2.96 27.68
C ALA A 96 -8.77 1.99 28.60
N ASP A 97 -8.29 0.75 28.71
CA ASP A 97 -8.77 -0.30 29.64
C ASP A 97 -8.15 -0.17 31.05
#